data_AF-A0A2G8RY96-F1
#
_entry.id   AF-A0A2G8RY96-F1
#
_cell.length_a   1.000
_cell.length_b   1.000
_cell.length_c   1.000
_cell.angle_alpha   90.00
_cell.angle_beta   90.00
_cell.angle_gamma   90.00
#
_symmetry.space_group_name_H-M   'P 1'
#
loop_
_entity.id
_entity.type
_entity.pdbx_description
1 polymer ?
#
loop_
_entity_poly.entity_id
_entity_poly.type
_entity_poly.pdbx_seq_one_letter_code
_entity_poly.pdbx_strand_id
1 'polypeptide(L)'
;MFASSTPIPSETFDGCPLVHLSDSPHDLAHLLRVLLPKSHIQYHVPKADPVQRTFDEVSAVIRLAHKYGIQPVQDQALACIQEHCYPSDFAVFSAPSSDSEPYPFTSIRRVHAIGAVNLARLTDTPSILPLALYRCASLNSNALLNGWTRADGTIERLSDTDLRRCLDGRVALAHERFFFVSRLFDDTPSKDCRSSKRCGRHLRDVHHSTMRSPGLIQVEGRSGGVLADWEPVVRSFKDGHNSLCGSCVEMLVERALSGRKRLWNKLPRIFGIDVEGWGEPDAESGSEDSDNDDEDQ
;
A
#
# COMPACT_ATOMS: atom_id res chain seq x y z
N MET A 1 -9.53 -19.45 -23.65
CA MET A 1 -9.40 -17.97 -23.55
C MET A 1 -10.44 -17.24 -24.39
N PHE A 2 -10.68 -17.58 -25.66
CA PHE A 2 -11.58 -16.79 -26.53
C PHE A 2 -13.04 -17.27 -26.60
N ALA A 3 -13.56 -17.93 -25.56
CA ALA A 3 -14.93 -18.44 -25.58
C ALA A 3 -16.01 -17.32 -25.48
N SER A 4 -15.63 -16.08 -25.16
CA SER A 4 -16.56 -14.94 -25.07
C SER A 4 -16.75 -14.17 -26.38
N SER A 5 -16.00 -14.49 -27.44
CA SER A 5 -16.21 -13.90 -28.76
C SER A 5 -17.25 -14.72 -29.50
N THR A 6 -18.33 -14.10 -29.96
CA THR A 6 -19.25 -14.73 -30.91
C THR A 6 -18.54 -14.91 -32.24
N PRO A 7 -18.22 -16.13 -32.70
CA PRO A 7 -17.71 -16.30 -34.04
C PRO A 7 -18.84 -15.98 -35.02
N ILE A 8 -18.70 -14.90 -35.79
CA ILE A 8 -19.49 -14.75 -37.02
C ILE A 8 -18.81 -15.72 -38.01
N PRO A 9 -19.49 -16.80 -38.46
CA PRO A 9 -18.84 -17.94 -39.12
C PRO A 9 -18.11 -17.64 -40.44
N SER A 10 -18.15 -16.41 -40.94
CA SER A 10 -17.71 -16.03 -42.28
C SER A 10 -16.51 -15.08 -42.33
N GLU A 11 -16.04 -14.54 -41.21
CA GLU A 11 -14.92 -13.60 -41.24
C GLU A 11 -13.60 -14.31 -40.99
N THR A 12 -12.69 -14.18 -41.96
CA THR A 12 -11.35 -14.75 -41.93
C THR A 12 -10.32 -13.67 -42.22
N PHE A 13 -9.18 -13.71 -41.54
CA PHE A 13 -8.01 -12.88 -41.82
C PHE A 13 -6.83 -13.80 -42.12
N ASP A 14 -6.21 -13.64 -43.29
CA ASP A 14 -5.14 -14.51 -43.80
C ASP A 14 -5.47 -16.02 -43.72
N GLY A 15 -6.72 -16.39 -43.97
CA GLY A 15 -7.18 -17.79 -43.94
C GLY A 15 -7.40 -18.36 -42.53
N CYS A 16 -7.19 -17.58 -41.47
CA CYS A 16 -7.51 -17.96 -40.10
C CYS A 16 -8.87 -17.39 -39.67
N PRO A 17 -9.61 -18.09 -38.77
CA PRO A 17 -10.84 -17.54 -38.18
C PRO A 17 -10.57 -16.21 -37.48
N LEU A 18 -11.34 -15.19 -37.84
CA LEU A 18 -11.24 -13.87 -37.22
C LEU A 18 -11.99 -13.87 -35.88
N VAL A 19 -11.30 -13.43 -34.82
CA VAL A 19 -11.87 -13.29 -33.48
C VAL A 19 -11.85 -11.82 -33.07
N HIS A 20 -13.04 -11.23 -32.94
CA HIS A 20 -13.19 -9.86 -32.43
C HIS A 20 -13.11 -9.84 -30.90
N LEU A 21 -12.21 -9.00 -30.38
CA LEU A 21 -12.06 -8.75 -28.94
C LEU A 21 -12.54 -7.34 -28.61
N SER A 22 -13.25 -7.21 -27.50
CA SER A 22 -13.75 -5.92 -27.00
C SER A 22 -12.73 -5.15 -26.16
N ASP A 23 -11.59 -5.76 -25.86
CA ASP A 23 -10.59 -5.21 -24.94
C ASP A 23 -9.69 -4.19 -25.63
N SER A 24 -9.12 -3.29 -24.80
CA SER A 24 -8.14 -2.33 -25.28
C SER A 24 -6.94 -3.06 -25.92
N PRO A 25 -6.51 -2.63 -27.13
CA PRO A 25 -5.27 -3.14 -27.73
C PRO A 25 -4.05 -2.97 -26.82
N HIS A 26 -4.03 -1.93 -25.97
CA HIS A 26 -2.96 -1.71 -25.01
C HIS A 26 -2.96 -2.79 -23.92
N ASP A 27 -4.12 -3.11 -23.36
CA ASP A 27 -4.23 -4.15 -22.33
C ASP A 27 -3.87 -5.53 -22.89
N LEU A 28 -4.37 -5.84 -24.09
CA LEU A 28 -4.07 -7.08 -24.78
C LEU A 28 -2.57 -7.21 -25.05
N ALA A 29 -1.89 -6.12 -25.46
CA ALA A 29 -0.44 -6.13 -25.64
C ALA A 29 0.30 -6.43 -24.33
N HIS A 30 -0.16 -5.90 -23.19
CA HIS A 30 0.42 -6.25 -21.89
C HIS A 30 0.23 -7.73 -21.56
N LEU A 31 -0.99 -8.27 -21.67
CA LEU A 31 -1.24 -9.69 -21.39
C LEU A 31 -0.48 -10.63 -22.34
N LEU A 32 -0.49 -10.35 -23.65
CA LEU A 32 0.16 -11.21 -24.64
C LEU A 32 1.68 -11.28 -24.45
N ARG A 33 2.34 -10.21 -23.97
CA ARG A 33 3.77 -10.24 -23.60
C ARG A 33 4.07 -11.18 -22.43
N VAL A 34 3.09 -11.43 -21.57
CA VAL A 34 3.20 -12.42 -20.49
C VAL A 34 3.08 -13.83 -21.05
N LEU A 35 2.21 -14.03 -22.04
CA LEU A 35 1.84 -15.35 -22.58
C LEU A 35 2.76 -15.87 -23.70
N LEU A 36 3.39 -15.00 -24.50
CA LEU A 36 4.07 -15.38 -25.74
C LEU A 36 5.54 -14.93 -25.82
N PRO A 37 6.41 -15.74 -26.45
CA PRO A 37 6.54 -17.19 -26.27
C PRO A 37 7.49 -17.44 -25.10
N LYS A 38 6.94 -17.91 -23.98
CA LYS A 38 7.73 -18.35 -22.83
C LYS A 38 7.45 -19.82 -22.56
N SER A 39 8.48 -20.62 -22.32
CA SER A 39 8.34 -22.03 -21.92
C SER A 39 7.57 -22.18 -20.60
N HIS A 40 7.61 -21.14 -19.75
CA HIS A 40 6.85 -21.03 -18.51
C HIS A 40 6.32 -19.61 -18.33
N ILE A 41 5.09 -19.47 -17.82
CA ILE A 41 4.48 -18.17 -17.51
C ILE A 41 5.17 -17.60 -16.26
N GLN A 42 6.04 -16.62 -16.48
CA GLN A 42 6.70 -15.86 -15.42
C GLN A 42 6.30 -14.39 -15.54
N TYR A 43 5.46 -13.96 -14.61
CA TYR A 43 5.05 -12.58 -14.41
C TYR A 43 5.67 -11.98 -13.15
N HIS A 44 5.68 -12.71 -12.04
CA HIS A 44 6.27 -12.26 -10.78
C HIS A 44 7.43 -13.17 -10.41
N VAL A 45 8.65 -12.62 -10.43
CA VAL A 45 9.88 -13.36 -10.09
C VAL A 45 10.46 -12.73 -8.83
N PRO A 46 10.45 -13.45 -7.69
CA PRO A 46 11.12 -12.98 -6.49
C PRO A 46 12.63 -12.88 -6.75
N LYS A 47 13.21 -11.69 -6.56
CA LYS A 47 14.66 -11.44 -6.43
C LYS A 47 15.56 -11.64 -7.66
N ALA A 48 15.04 -11.98 -8.84
CA ALA A 48 15.83 -12.06 -10.07
C ALA A 48 15.44 -10.91 -11.01
N ASP A 49 16.35 -9.93 -11.16
CA ASP A 49 16.29 -8.76 -12.04
C ASP A 49 14.90 -8.07 -12.09
N PRO A 50 14.65 -7.03 -11.26
CA PRO A 50 13.34 -6.38 -11.17
C PRO A 50 13.00 -5.71 -12.50
N VAL A 51 12.29 -6.44 -13.36
CA VAL A 51 11.66 -5.88 -14.54
C VAL A 51 10.73 -4.77 -14.05
N GLN A 52 11.07 -3.55 -14.43
CA GLN A 52 10.32 -2.36 -14.09
C GLN A 52 8.95 -2.40 -14.77
N ARG A 53 7.89 -2.45 -13.96
CA ARG A 53 6.49 -2.48 -14.41
C ARG A 53 5.81 -1.15 -14.11
N THR A 54 4.84 -0.80 -14.93
CA THR A 54 3.91 0.30 -14.63
C THR A 54 2.68 -0.24 -13.93
N PHE A 55 1.98 0.62 -13.21
CA PHE A 55 0.68 0.24 -12.64
C PHE A 55 -0.35 -0.09 -13.75
N ASP A 56 -0.32 0.66 -14.87
CA ASP A 56 -1.16 0.37 -16.04
C ASP A 56 -0.98 -1.06 -16.54
N GLU A 57 0.27 -1.53 -16.64
CA GLU A 57 0.57 -2.91 -17.04
C GLU A 57 -0.02 -3.92 -16.06
N VAL A 58 0.27 -3.78 -14.76
CA VAL A 58 -0.23 -4.72 -13.74
C VAL A 58 -1.76 -4.72 -13.70
N SER A 59 -2.40 -3.54 -13.77
CA SER A 59 -3.85 -3.43 -13.83
C SER A 59 -4.44 -4.11 -15.07
N ALA A 60 -3.84 -3.92 -16.24
CA ALA A 60 -4.27 -4.58 -17.48
C ALA A 60 -4.15 -6.10 -17.39
N VAL A 61 -3.01 -6.59 -16.90
CA VAL A 61 -2.73 -8.01 -16.75
C VAL A 61 -3.71 -8.66 -15.77
N ILE A 62 -3.95 -8.06 -14.60
CA ILE A 62 -4.92 -8.58 -13.61
C ILE A 62 -6.33 -8.64 -14.23
N ARG A 63 -6.80 -7.56 -14.86
CA ARG A 63 -8.15 -7.48 -15.43
C ARG A 63 -8.37 -8.53 -16.52
N LEU A 64 -7.43 -8.65 -17.46
CA LEU A 64 -7.58 -9.60 -18.55
C LEU A 64 -7.34 -11.04 -18.08
N ALA A 65 -6.39 -11.29 -17.17
CA ALA A 65 -6.22 -12.61 -16.59
C ALA A 65 -7.49 -13.08 -15.87
N HIS A 66 -8.13 -12.19 -15.09
CA HIS A 66 -9.41 -12.46 -14.45
C HIS A 66 -10.52 -12.71 -15.48
N LYS A 67 -10.68 -11.81 -16.46
CA LYS A 67 -11.71 -11.92 -17.52
C LYS A 67 -11.59 -13.22 -18.31
N TYR A 68 -10.37 -13.66 -18.61
CA TYR A 68 -10.10 -14.82 -19.45
C TYR A 68 -9.82 -16.11 -18.67
N GLY A 69 -9.91 -16.09 -17.34
CA GLY A 69 -9.70 -17.25 -16.48
C GLY A 69 -8.25 -17.78 -16.48
N ILE A 70 -7.27 -16.90 -16.56
CA ILE A 70 -5.84 -17.23 -16.59
C ILE A 70 -5.25 -17.16 -15.17
N GLN A 71 -5.67 -18.10 -14.32
CA GLN A 71 -5.38 -18.08 -12.88
C GLN A 71 -3.89 -17.89 -12.53
N PRO A 72 -2.93 -18.61 -13.16
CA PRO A 72 -1.51 -18.46 -12.80
C PRO A 72 -0.95 -17.06 -13.05
N VAL A 73 -1.50 -16.33 -14.03
CA VAL A 73 -1.10 -14.94 -14.30
C VAL A 73 -1.74 -14.00 -13.29
N GLN A 74 -3.03 -14.21 -12.99
CA GLN A 74 -3.75 -13.42 -11.99
C GLN A 74 -3.06 -13.50 -10.62
N ASP A 75 -2.73 -14.70 -10.16
CA ASP A 75 -2.10 -14.94 -8.85
C ASP A 75 -0.74 -14.24 -8.76
N GLN A 76 0.11 -14.38 -9.78
CA GLN A 76 1.41 -13.72 -9.82
C GLN A 76 1.29 -12.20 -9.85
N ALA A 77 0.33 -11.65 -10.61
CA ALA A 77 0.14 -10.21 -10.71
C ALA A 77 -0.43 -9.60 -9.42
N LEU A 78 -1.32 -10.32 -8.72
CA LEU A 78 -1.81 -9.93 -7.39
C LEU A 78 -0.72 -10.02 -6.34
N ALA A 79 0.09 -11.09 -6.33
CA ALA A 79 1.23 -11.20 -5.43
C ALA A 79 2.20 -10.01 -5.60
N CYS A 80 2.49 -9.64 -6.85
CA CYS A 80 3.33 -8.49 -7.15
C CYS A 80 2.79 -7.17 -6.56
N ILE A 81 1.50 -6.90 -6.73
CA ILE A 81 0.88 -5.65 -6.25
C ILE A 81 0.75 -5.64 -4.72
N GLN A 82 0.50 -6.79 -4.08
CA GLN A 82 0.44 -6.92 -2.63
C GLN A 82 1.82 -6.70 -2.01
N GLU A 83 2.86 -7.36 -2.51
CA GLU A 83 4.21 -7.26 -1.92
C GLU A 83 4.79 -5.84 -2.02
N HIS A 84 4.62 -5.18 -3.16
CA HIS A 84 5.35 -3.93 -3.44
C HIS A 84 4.52 -2.66 -3.32
N CYS A 85 3.18 -2.77 -3.40
CA CYS A 85 2.31 -1.61 -3.44
C CYS A 85 1.35 -1.56 -2.26
N TYR A 86 0.72 -2.69 -1.94
CA TYR A 86 -0.36 -2.79 -0.95
C TYR A 86 -0.13 -3.95 0.02
N PRO A 87 0.96 -3.92 0.81
CA PRO A 87 1.21 -4.97 1.79
C PRO A 87 0.11 -4.99 2.85
N SER A 88 -0.22 -6.19 3.34
CA SER A 88 -1.11 -6.40 4.47
C SER A 88 -0.39 -6.46 5.82
N ASP A 89 0.93 -6.68 5.79
CA ASP A 89 1.78 -6.68 6.98
C ASP A 89 2.39 -5.29 7.27
N PHE A 90 2.40 -4.93 8.55
CA PHE A 90 2.92 -3.63 9.00
C PHE A 90 4.45 -3.55 8.95
N ALA A 91 5.17 -4.65 9.17
CA ALA A 91 6.62 -4.65 9.10
C ALA A 91 7.09 -4.47 7.65
N VAL A 92 6.45 -5.13 6.68
CA VAL A 92 6.68 -4.92 5.24
C VAL A 92 6.35 -3.47 4.86
N PHE A 93 5.21 -2.93 5.29
CA PHE A 93 4.84 -1.54 5.04
C PHE A 93 5.82 -0.53 5.64
N SER A 94 6.40 -0.84 6.81
CA SER A 94 7.27 0.06 7.57
C SER A 94 8.75 -0.13 7.28
N ALA A 95 9.12 -1.14 6.49
CA ALA A 95 10.50 -1.40 6.12
C ALA A 95 11.09 -0.15 5.42
N PRO A 96 12.32 0.26 5.77
CA PRO A 96 12.97 1.34 5.07
C PRO A 96 13.07 0.98 3.58
N SER A 97 12.61 1.87 2.71
CA SER A 97 12.89 1.74 1.28
C SER A 97 14.40 1.86 1.11
N SER A 98 15.07 0.74 0.83
CA SER A 98 16.48 0.77 0.49
C SER A 98 16.64 1.56 -0.80
N ASP A 99 17.27 2.73 -0.76
CA ASP A 99 17.54 3.56 -1.94
C ASP A 99 18.37 2.81 -3.01
N SER A 100 18.96 1.66 -2.66
CA SER A 100 19.74 0.80 -3.55
C SER A 100 18.97 -0.38 -4.17
N GLU A 101 17.74 -0.68 -3.73
CA GLU A 101 16.92 -1.74 -4.32
C GLU A 101 16.09 -1.17 -5.48
N PRO A 102 16.20 -1.72 -6.70
CA PRO A 102 15.37 -1.25 -7.80
C PRO A 102 13.92 -1.61 -7.49
N TYR A 103 13.09 -0.60 -7.21
CA TYR A 103 11.65 -0.79 -7.06
C TYR A 103 11.11 -1.45 -8.35
N PRO A 104 10.35 -2.54 -8.27
CA PRO A 104 9.80 -3.19 -9.46
C PRO A 104 8.74 -2.33 -10.15
N PHE A 105 8.43 -1.15 -9.62
CA PHE A 105 7.51 -0.20 -10.19
C PHE A 105 8.16 1.15 -10.49
N THR A 106 8.08 1.59 -11.75
CA THR A 106 8.65 2.87 -12.20
C THR A 106 7.73 4.06 -12.02
N SER A 107 6.41 3.85 -11.90
CA SER A 107 5.44 4.95 -11.97
C SER A 107 4.15 4.64 -11.22
N ILE A 108 4.20 4.52 -9.89
CA ILE A 108 2.98 4.49 -9.06
C ILE A 108 2.63 5.92 -8.67
N ARG A 109 1.55 6.43 -9.26
CA ARG A 109 0.94 7.70 -8.89
C ARG A 109 -0.11 7.47 -7.81
N ARG A 110 -0.35 8.47 -6.96
CA ARG A 110 -1.37 8.38 -5.90
C ARG A 110 -2.75 8.01 -6.44
N VAL A 111 -3.11 8.52 -7.62
CA VAL A 111 -4.41 8.28 -8.27
C VAL A 111 -4.63 6.79 -8.61
N HIS A 112 -3.56 6.00 -8.75
CA HIS A 112 -3.64 4.55 -8.99
C HIS A 112 -4.25 3.78 -7.80
N ALA A 113 -4.35 4.39 -6.62
CA ALA A 113 -5.10 3.81 -5.50
C ALA A 113 -6.56 3.50 -5.86
N ILE A 114 -7.18 4.30 -6.75
CA ILE A 114 -8.53 4.06 -7.26
C ILE A 114 -8.57 2.75 -8.05
N GLY A 115 -7.62 2.57 -8.95
CA GLY A 115 -7.46 1.32 -9.71
C GLY A 115 -7.25 0.13 -8.78
N ALA A 116 -6.46 0.27 -7.71
CA ALA A 116 -6.20 -0.81 -6.77
C ALA A 116 -7.44 -1.23 -5.97
N VAL A 117 -8.29 -0.27 -5.55
CA VAL A 117 -9.59 -0.61 -4.94
C VAL A 117 -10.46 -1.39 -5.93
N ASN A 118 -10.57 -0.93 -7.17
CA ASN A 118 -11.39 -1.59 -8.19
C ASN A 118 -10.86 -2.99 -8.53
N LEU A 119 -9.54 -3.19 -8.61
CA LEU A 119 -8.92 -4.50 -8.80
C LEU A 119 -9.22 -5.43 -7.62
N ALA A 120 -9.03 -4.96 -6.39
CA ALA A 120 -9.32 -5.74 -5.18
C ALA A 120 -10.78 -6.18 -5.11
N ARG A 121 -11.73 -5.34 -5.56
CA ARG A 121 -13.14 -5.71 -5.69
C ARG A 121 -13.39 -6.70 -6.82
N LEU A 122 -12.73 -6.53 -7.97
CA LEU A 122 -12.88 -7.39 -9.13
C LEU A 122 -12.40 -8.82 -8.84
N THR A 123 -11.26 -8.96 -8.16
CA THR A 123 -10.61 -10.26 -7.91
C THR A 123 -10.90 -10.84 -6.53
N ASP A 124 -11.82 -10.24 -5.78
CA ASP A 124 -12.15 -10.60 -4.39
C ASP A 124 -10.89 -10.74 -3.51
N THR A 125 -10.04 -9.71 -3.52
CA THR A 125 -8.76 -9.68 -2.80
C THR A 125 -8.79 -8.61 -1.70
N PRO A 126 -9.51 -8.84 -0.58
CA PRO A 126 -9.81 -7.82 0.42
C PRO A 126 -8.57 -7.28 1.15
N SER A 127 -7.47 -8.03 1.19
CA SER A 127 -6.19 -7.62 1.79
C SER A 127 -5.61 -6.32 1.21
N ILE A 128 -5.92 -5.99 -0.04
CA ILE A 128 -5.46 -4.75 -0.70
C ILE A 128 -6.27 -3.52 -0.23
N LEU A 129 -7.53 -3.71 0.16
CA LEU A 129 -8.49 -2.64 0.36
C LEU A 129 -8.11 -1.61 1.44
N PRO A 130 -7.64 -1.99 2.64
CA PRO A 130 -7.43 -1.01 3.71
C PRO A 130 -6.39 0.06 3.34
N LEU A 131 -5.27 -0.35 2.77
CA LEU A 131 -4.21 0.57 2.35
C LEU A 131 -4.59 1.32 1.06
N ALA A 132 -5.31 0.68 0.13
CA ALA A 132 -5.80 1.34 -1.08
C ALA A 132 -6.83 2.44 -0.76
N LEU A 133 -7.79 2.18 0.12
CA LEU A 133 -8.77 3.18 0.58
C LEU A 133 -8.10 4.29 1.39
N TYR A 134 -7.10 3.97 2.23
CA TYR A 134 -6.28 4.99 2.90
C TYR A 134 -5.62 5.96 1.92
N ARG A 135 -5.03 5.42 0.84
CA ARG A 135 -4.39 6.24 -0.20
C ARG A 135 -5.42 7.03 -1.01
N CYS A 136 -6.60 6.48 -1.29
CA CYS A 136 -7.71 7.21 -1.92
C CYS A 136 -8.21 8.36 -1.04
N ALA A 137 -8.39 8.13 0.25
CA ALA A 137 -8.79 9.16 1.21
C ALA A 137 -7.79 10.32 1.28
N SER A 138 -6.51 10.05 0.98
CA SER A 138 -5.42 11.04 0.93
C SER A 138 -5.31 11.81 -0.40
N LEU A 139 -6.13 11.48 -1.41
CA LEU A 139 -6.21 12.27 -2.65
C LEU A 139 -6.88 13.62 -2.38
N ASN A 140 -6.60 14.63 -3.22
CA ASN A 140 -7.45 15.81 -3.23
C ASN A 140 -8.85 15.46 -3.79
N SER A 141 -9.86 16.29 -3.53
CA SER A 141 -11.24 16.00 -3.93
C SER A 141 -11.42 15.91 -5.44
N ASN A 142 -10.63 16.65 -6.24
CA ASN A 142 -10.70 16.57 -7.69
C ASN A 142 -10.26 15.18 -8.19
N ALA A 143 -9.10 14.69 -7.75
CA ALA A 143 -8.58 13.38 -8.12
C ALA A 143 -9.48 12.24 -7.61
N LEU A 144 -10.03 12.35 -6.41
CA LEU A 144 -10.94 11.34 -5.85
C LEU A 144 -12.24 11.21 -6.65
N LEU A 145 -12.82 12.35 -7.08
CA LEU A 145 -14.11 12.37 -7.79
C LEU A 145 -13.98 12.11 -9.30
N ASN A 146 -12.96 12.69 -9.93
CA ASN A 146 -12.78 12.56 -11.38
C ASN A 146 -12.23 11.19 -11.78
N GLY A 147 -11.47 10.55 -10.88
CA GLY A 147 -10.93 9.21 -11.10
C GLY A 147 -9.55 9.20 -11.74
N TRP A 148 -9.15 8.01 -12.16
CA TRP A 148 -7.91 7.73 -12.86
C TRP A 148 -8.18 7.47 -14.35
N THR A 149 -7.59 8.27 -15.23
CA THR A 149 -7.62 8.02 -16.68
C THR A 149 -6.55 6.99 -17.04
N ARG A 150 -6.98 5.88 -17.64
CA ARG A 150 -6.14 4.78 -18.15
C ARG A 150 -5.50 5.15 -19.48
N ALA A 151 -4.51 4.37 -19.91
CA ALA A 151 -3.82 4.56 -21.19
C ALA A 151 -4.74 4.56 -22.43
N ASP A 152 -5.88 3.87 -22.37
CA ASP A 152 -6.88 3.81 -23.44
C ASP A 152 -7.90 4.98 -23.41
N GLY A 153 -7.74 5.93 -22.48
CA GLY A 153 -8.63 7.07 -22.30
C GLY A 153 -9.88 6.78 -21.45
N THR A 154 -10.11 5.52 -21.05
CA THR A 154 -11.20 5.18 -20.12
C THR A 154 -10.89 5.71 -18.72
N ILE A 155 -11.93 5.98 -17.93
CA ILE A 155 -11.79 6.56 -16.60
C ILE A 155 -12.27 5.57 -15.54
N GLU A 156 -11.37 5.19 -14.64
CA GLU A 156 -11.67 4.40 -13.46
C GLU A 156 -12.09 5.31 -12.31
N ARG A 157 -13.26 5.04 -11.74
CA ARG A 157 -13.79 5.71 -10.56
C ARG A 157 -14.07 4.70 -9.47
N LEU A 158 -14.04 5.15 -8.22
CA LEU A 158 -14.55 4.35 -7.12
C LEU A 158 -16.05 4.14 -7.29
N SER A 159 -16.55 3.00 -6.83
CA SER A 159 -18.00 2.81 -6.62
C SER A 159 -18.53 3.86 -5.64
N ASP A 160 -19.83 4.17 -5.69
CA ASP A 160 -20.44 5.10 -4.72
C ASP A 160 -20.22 4.64 -3.27
N THR A 161 -20.21 3.32 -3.05
CA THR A 161 -19.95 2.74 -1.73
C THR A 161 -18.51 3.01 -1.27
N ASP A 162 -17.51 2.74 -2.11
CA ASP A 162 -16.11 2.97 -1.75
C ASP A 162 -15.73 4.47 -1.71
N LEU A 163 -16.39 5.29 -2.52
CA LEU A 163 -16.28 6.75 -2.45
C LEU A 163 -16.80 7.24 -1.10
N ARG A 164 -17.97 6.78 -0.65
CA ARG A 164 -18.50 7.10 0.68
C ARG A 164 -17.55 6.64 1.79
N ARG A 165 -17.00 5.43 1.71
CA ARG A 165 -15.99 4.94 2.66
C ARG A 165 -14.77 5.87 2.73
N CYS A 166 -14.31 6.38 1.59
CA CYS A 166 -13.19 7.34 1.56
C CYS A 166 -13.56 8.67 2.23
N LEU A 167 -14.77 9.19 2.01
CA LEU A 167 -15.23 10.43 2.61
C LEU A 167 -15.41 10.30 4.13
N ASP A 168 -16.07 9.25 4.60
CA ASP A 168 -16.23 8.96 6.03
C ASP A 168 -14.86 8.69 6.69
N GLY A 169 -14.01 7.94 5.99
CA GLY A 169 -12.64 7.65 6.38
C GLY A 169 -11.78 8.91 6.54
N ARG A 170 -11.96 9.95 5.71
CA ARG A 170 -11.24 11.24 5.89
C ARG A 170 -11.53 11.88 7.25
N VAL A 171 -12.79 11.83 7.71
CA VAL A 171 -13.19 12.38 9.01
C VAL A 171 -12.55 11.56 10.14
N ALA A 172 -12.65 10.24 10.07
CA ALA A 172 -12.05 9.35 11.06
C ALA A 172 -10.51 9.47 11.10
N LEU A 173 -9.85 9.57 9.95
CA LEU A 173 -8.41 9.79 9.84
C LEU A 173 -7.98 11.15 10.42
N ALA A 174 -8.77 12.20 10.24
CA ALA A 174 -8.51 13.50 10.86
C ALA A 174 -8.55 13.43 12.40
N HIS A 175 -9.48 12.66 12.97
CA HIS A 175 -9.52 12.41 14.42
C HIS A 175 -8.33 11.58 14.89
N GLU A 176 -8.04 10.45 14.23
CA GLU A 176 -6.89 9.60 14.59
C GLU A 176 -5.57 10.37 14.48
N ARG A 177 -5.47 11.26 13.49
CA ARG A 177 -4.35 12.18 13.31
C ARG A 177 -4.15 13.09 14.51
N PHE A 178 -5.21 13.76 14.95
CA PHE A 178 -5.15 14.67 16.10
C PHE A 178 -4.63 13.93 17.35
N PHE A 179 -5.19 12.77 17.65
CA PHE A 179 -4.76 11.98 18.80
C PHE A 179 -3.35 11.41 18.65
N PHE A 180 -2.96 11.02 17.44
CA PHE A 180 -1.60 10.53 17.17
C PHE A 180 -0.57 11.63 17.44
N VAL A 181 -0.74 12.81 16.84
CA VAL A 181 0.20 13.92 16.97
C VAL A 181 0.29 14.41 18.42
N SER A 182 -0.85 14.56 19.09
CA SER A 182 -0.88 14.97 20.51
C SER A 182 -0.14 13.97 21.42
N ARG A 183 -0.32 12.65 21.21
CA ARG A 183 0.36 11.62 22.00
C ARG A 183 1.85 11.49 21.67
N LEU A 184 2.20 11.65 20.39
CA LEU A 184 3.60 11.58 19.95
C LEU A 184 4.41 12.63 20.71
N PHE A 185 3.93 13.88 20.70
CA PHE A 185 4.61 15.01 21.33
C PHE A 185 4.15 15.31 22.76
N ASP A 186 3.60 14.33 23.48
CA ASP A 186 3.31 14.49 24.91
C ASP A 186 4.55 14.97 25.68
N ASP A 187 4.34 15.87 26.64
CA ASP A 187 5.44 16.58 27.29
C ASP A 187 6.20 15.80 28.36
N THR A 188 5.82 14.54 28.58
CA THR A 188 6.50 13.62 29.48
C THR A 188 7.83 13.15 28.88
N PRO A 189 8.99 13.48 29.50
CA PRO A 189 10.29 12.97 29.07
C PRO A 189 10.44 11.47 29.32
N SER A 190 11.46 10.86 28.71
CA SER A 190 11.82 9.46 28.99
C SER A 190 12.17 9.27 30.47
N LYS A 191 11.89 8.07 31.00
CA LYS A 191 12.28 7.68 32.36
C LYS A 191 13.79 7.74 32.56
N ASP A 192 14.56 7.53 31.48
CA ASP A 192 16.02 7.60 31.47
C ASP A 192 16.55 9.02 31.13
N CYS A 193 15.68 10.03 31.19
CA CYS A 193 16.07 11.42 30.92
C CYS A 193 16.80 12.04 32.12
N ARG A 194 18.09 12.34 31.94
CA ARG A 194 18.91 13.04 32.96
C ARG A 194 18.64 14.54 33.05
N SER A 195 17.97 15.12 32.05
CA SER A 195 17.71 16.56 31.94
C SER A 195 16.21 16.84 31.77
N SER A 196 15.37 16.24 32.64
CA SER A 196 13.91 16.24 32.53
C SER A 196 13.29 17.63 32.34
N LYS A 197 13.74 18.65 33.07
CA LYS A 197 13.24 20.04 32.91
C LYS A 197 13.49 20.61 31.51
N ARG A 198 14.67 20.36 30.94
CA ARG A 198 15.04 20.86 29.60
C ARG A 198 14.28 20.10 28.52
N CYS A 199 14.32 18.77 28.56
CA CYS A 199 13.64 17.94 27.56
C CYS A 199 12.12 18.13 27.62
N GLY A 200 11.53 18.20 28.81
CA GLY A 200 10.09 18.46 28.96
C GLY A 200 9.68 19.84 28.44
N ARG A 201 10.52 20.87 28.62
CA ARG A 201 10.27 22.18 27.98
C ARG A 201 10.30 22.06 26.46
N HIS A 202 11.32 21.41 25.90
CA HIS A 202 11.41 21.23 24.46
C HIS A 202 10.23 20.42 23.90
N LEU A 203 9.83 19.33 24.57
CA LEU A 203 8.66 18.55 24.18
C LEU A 203 7.37 19.40 24.19
N ARG A 204 7.17 20.26 25.21
CA ARG A 204 6.06 21.22 25.22
C ARG A 204 6.13 22.20 24.04
N ASP A 205 7.31 22.70 23.72
CA ASP A 205 7.49 23.64 22.61
C ASP A 205 7.18 22.96 21.26
N VAL A 206 7.62 21.72 21.07
CA VAL A 206 7.29 20.90 19.88
C VAL A 206 5.80 20.59 19.83
N HIS A 207 5.19 20.17 20.94
CA HIS A 207 3.75 19.92 21.03
C HIS A 207 2.95 21.17 20.64
N HIS A 208 3.27 22.30 21.26
CA HIS A 208 2.57 23.55 21.05
C HIS A 208 2.72 24.07 19.62
N SER A 209 3.93 24.04 19.07
CA SER A 209 4.18 24.44 17.68
C SER A 209 3.45 23.53 16.69
N THR A 210 3.46 22.22 16.90
CA THR A 210 2.79 21.25 16.02
C THR A 210 1.25 21.37 16.10
N MET A 211 0.70 21.67 17.27
CA MET A 211 -0.74 21.85 17.45
C MET A 211 -1.24 23.21 16.93
N ARG A 212 -0.37 24.22 16.80
CA ARG A 212 -0.71 25.57 16.32
C ARG A 212 -0.38 25.81 14.85
N SER A 213 0.53 25.04 14.27
CA SER A 213 0.92 25.15 12.87
C SER A 213 0.75 23.81 12.17
N PRO A 214 -0.02 23.75 11.08
CA PRO A 214 -0.12 22.54 10.29
C PRO A 214 1.16 22.25 9.47
N GLY A 215 2.27 22.98 9.66
CA GLY A 215 3.48 22.84 8.83
C GLY A 215 4.10 21.43 8.81
N LEU A 216 4.16 20.73 9.95
CA LEU A 216 4.59 19.32 10.02
C LEU A 216 3.51 18.34 9.52
N ILE A 217 2.32 18.84 9.23
CA ILE A 217 1.07 18.12 9.04
C ILE A 217 0.56 18.27 7.57
N GLN A 218 1.01 19.27 6.83
CA GLN A 218 0.50 19.63 5.50
C GLN A 218 1.34 19.13 4.32
N VAL A 219 2.26 18.18 4.50
CA VAL A 219 3.06 17.69 3.37
C VAL A 219 2.22 16.77 2.46
N GLU A 220 1.45 17.38 1.56
CA GLU A 220 0.92 16.74 0.37
C GLU A 220 2.08 16.32 -0.55
N GLY A 221 2.75 15.23 -0.22
CA GLY A 221 3.86 14.76 -1.05
C GLY A 221 4.78 13.88 -0.24
N ARG A 222 4.57 12.57 -0.33
CA ARG A 222 5.42 11.51 0.21
C ARG A 222 5.63 11.40 1.74
N SER A 223 5.35 12.44 2.57
CA SER A 223 5.60 12.35 4.03
C SER A 223 4.54 12.96 4.99
N GLY A 224 3.35 13.37 4.53
CA GLY A 224 2.39 14.11 5.37
C GLY A 224 1.20 13.33 5.96
N GLY A 225 1.20 12.00 5.92
CA GLY A 225 0.13 11.17 6.47
C GLY A 225 0.45 10.61 7.86
N VAL A 226 -0.55 10.22 8.64
CA VAL A 226 -0.33 9.63 9.98
C VAL A 226 0.47 8.32 9.89
N LEU A 227 0.34 7.58 8.78
CA LEU A 227 1.12 6.36 8.53
C LEU A 227 2.52 6.61 7.93
N ALA A 228 2.87 7.85 7.61
CA ALA A 228 4.21 8.17 7.09
C ALA A 228 5.30 7.80 8.10
N ASP A 229 6.53 7.67 7.63
CA ASP A 229 7.66 7.49 8.54
C ASP A 229 8.00 8.81 9.26
N TRP A 230 7.89 8.78 10.58
CA TRP A 230 8.15 9.91 11.47
C TRP A 230 9.54 9.86 12.08
N GLU A 231 10.27 8.76 11.92
CA GLU A 231 11.61 8.60 12.50
C GLU A 231 12.58 9.71 12.07
N PRO A 232 12.66 10.12 10.78
CA PRO A 232 13.52 11.23 10.38
C PRO A 232 13.18 12.55 11.08
N VAL A 233 11.88 12.85 11.23
CA VAL A 233 11.39 14.07 11.91
C VAL A 233 11.75 14.02 13.38
N VAL A 234 11.49 12.90 14.05
CA VAL A 234 11.80 12.71 15.47
C VAL A 234 13.31 12.80 15.74
N ARG A 235 14.13 12.17 14.89
CA ARG A 235 15.58 12.18 15.05
C ARG A 235 16.20 13.57 14.88
N SER A 236 15.60 14.44 14.07
CA SER A 236 16.07 15.84 13.94
C SER A 236 15.97 16.66 15.24
N PHE A 237 15.18 16.24 16.24
CA PHE A 237 15.13 16.91 17.54
C PHE A 237 16.39 16.68 18.39
N LYS A 238 17.30 15.82 17.93
CA LYS A 238 18.64 15.68 18.53
C LYS A 238 19.57 16.84 18.15
N ASP A 239 19.23 17.60 17.11
CA ASP A 239 20.09 18.63 16.54
C ASP A 239 19.76 20.03 17.09
N GLY A 240 20.76 20.92 17.08
CA GLY A 240 20.60 22.33 17.44
C GLY A 240 20.74 22.67 18.95
N HIS A 241 20.55 23.95 19.27
CA HIS A 241 20.83 24.52 20.60
C HIS A 241 19.83 24.10 21.70
N ASN A 242 18.63 23.63 21.33
CA ASN A 242 17.60 23.17 22.24
C ASN A 242 17.26 21.71 21.93
N SER A 243 18.22 20.80 22.02
CA SER A 243 18.03 19.40 21.63
C SER A 243 17.49 18.51 22.75
N LEU A 244 16.75 17.48 22.33
CA LEU A 244 16.39 16.35 23.18
C LEU A 244 17.60 15.47 23.45
N CYS A 245 17.64 14.84 24.63
CA CYS A 245 18.62 13.79 24.89
C CYS A 245 18.27 12.51 24.12
N GLY A 246 19.26 11.64 23.91
CA GLY A 246 19.08 10.38 23.15
C GLY A 246 17.92 9.52 23.66
N SER A 247 17.79 9.35 24.98
CA SER A 247 16.68 8.58 25.57
C SER A 247 15.29 9.17 25.29
N CYS A 248 15.17 10.49 25.18
CA CYS A 248 13.91 11.11 24.79
C CYS A 248 13.62 10.95 23.28
N VAL A 249 14.65 10.98 22.44
CA VAL A 249 14.51 10.74 21.00
C VAL A 249 14.07 9.31 20.74
N GLU A 250 14.72 8.30 21.34
CA GLU A 250 14.32 6.89 21.16
C GLU A 250 12.90 6.63 21.66
N MET A 251 12.52 7.19 22.81
CA MET A 251 11.13 7.13 23.28
C MET A 251 10.15 7.73 22.25
N LEU A 252 10.49 8.83 21.59
CA LEU A 252 9.63 9.41 20.55
C LEU A 252 9.56 8.53 19.29
N VAL A 253 10.66 7.86 18.91
CA VAL A 253 10.68 6.89 17.80
C VAL A 253 9.74 5.72 18.12
N GLU A 254 9.82 5.17 19.34
CA GLU A 254 8.92 4.11 19.81
C GLU A 254 7.45 4.56 19.84
N ARG A 255 7.16 5.79 20.33
CA ARG A 255 5.81 6.37 20.30
C ARG A 255 5.29 6.50 18.87
N ALA A 256 6.13 6.95 17.94
CA ALA A 256 5.76 7.10 16.53
C ALA A 256 5.46 5.75 15.89
N LEU A 257 6.34 4.76 16.06
CA LEU A 257 6.15 3.40 15.53
C LEU A 257 4.88 2.75 16.10
N SER A 258 4.71 2.80 17.42
CA SER A 258 3.53 2.26 18.11
C SER A 258 2.24 2.96 17.68
N GLY A 259 2.31 4.28 17.49
CA GLY A 259 1.18 5.07 17.02
C GLY A 259 0.79 4.77 15.57
N ARG A 260 1.78 4.58 14.68
CA ARG A 260 1.57 4.14 13.29
C ARG A 260 0.94 2.74 13.25
N LYS A 261 1.50 1.77 13.99
CA LYS A 261 0.96 0.40 14.08
C LYS A 261 -0.48 0.38 14.59
N ARG A 262 -0.78 1.17 15.62
CA ARG A 262 -2.16 1.32 16.12
C ARG A 262 -3.12 1.86 15.06
N LEU A 263 -2.70 2.81 14.23
CA LEU A 263 -3.55 3.31 13.15
C LEU A 263 -3.69 2.28 12.03
N TRP A 264 -2.59 1.60 11.66
CA TRP A 264 -2.58 0.52 10.68
C TRP A 264 -3.64 -0.54 11.00
N ASN A 265 -3.64 -1.04 12.24
CA ASN A 265 -4.59 -2.06 12.70
C ASN A 265 -6.06 -1.57 12.68
N LYS A 266 -6.28 -0.25 12.69
CA LYS A 266 -7.63 0.34 12.63
C LYS A 266 -8.13 0.59 11.21
N LEU A 267 -7.29 0.44 10.17
CA LEU A 267 -7.67 0.79 8.80
C LEU A 267 -8.96 0.10 8.32
N PRO A 268 -9.17 -1.21 8.49
CA PRO A 268 -10.42 -1.86 8.08
C PRO A 268 -11.64 -1.23 8.75
N ARG A 269 -11.55 -1.00 10.07
CA ARG A 269 -12.60 -0.35 10.86
C ARG A 269 -12.87 1.10 10.42
N ILE A 270 -11.82 1.85 10.11
CA ILE A 270 -11.94 3.24 9.61
C ILE A 270 -12.73 3.29 8.30
N PHE A 271 -12.52 2.30 7.43
CA PHE A 271 -13.18 2.23 6.12
C PHE A 271 -14.44 1.36 6.11
N GLY A 272 -14.86 0.80 7.25
CA GLY A 272 -16.04 -0.05 7.32
C GLY A 272 -15.95 -1.27 6.38
N ILE A 273 -14.79 -1.93 6.39
CA ILE A 273 -14.52 -3.17 5.66
C ILE A 273 -14.02 -4.25 6.62
N ASP A 274 -14.25 -5.50 6.25
CA ASP A 274 -13.74 -6.66 6.97
C ASP A 274 -12.61 -7.29 6.16
N VAL A 275 -11.50 -7.64 6.82
CA VAL A 275 -10.31 -8.22 6.22
C VAL A 275 -9.71 -9.19 7.23
N GLU A 276 -9.85 -10.48 6.94
CA GLU A 276 -9.30 -11.56 7.77
C GLU A 276 -7.79 -11.42 7.93
N GLY A 277 -7.30 -11.64 9.15
CA GLY A 277 -5.87 -11.53 9.49
C GLY A 277 -5.28 -10.12 9.45
N TRP A 278 -6.07 -9.05 9.27
CA TRP A 278 -5.51 -7.70 9.15
C TRP A 278 -4.86 -7.21 10.46
N GLY A 279 -3.54 -7.01 10.42
CA GLY A 279 -2.78 -6.49 11.55
C GLY A 279 -2.55 -7.52 12.67
N GLU A 280 -2.89 -8.78 12.43
CA GLU A 280 -2.40 -9.91 13.21
C GLU A 280 -0.96 -10.20 12.79
N PRO A 281 -0.04 -10.49 13.73
CA PRO A 281 1.27 -11.02 13.37
C PRO A 281 1.08 -12.37 12.70
N ASP A 282 1.76 -12.62 11.57
CA ASP A 282 1.79 -13.95 10.96
C ASP A 282 2.15 -14.96 12.06
N ALA A 283 1.28 -15.94 12.28
CA ALA A 283 1.63 -17.07 13.11
C ALA A 283 2.86 -17.70 12.47
N GLU A 284 4.01 -17.60 13.13
CA GLU A 284 5.22 -18.29 12.73
C GLU A 284 4.85 -19.73 12.38
N SER A 285 5.16 -20.11 11.14
CA SER A 285 5.12 -21.50 10.70
C SER A 285 5.80 -22.33 11.76
N GLY A 286 5.02 -23.13 12.49
CA GLY A 286 5.52 -23.98 13.55
C GLY A 286 6.71 -24.76 13.03
N SER A 287 7.88 -24.50 13.60
CA SER A 287 8.96 -25.46 13.57
C SER A 287 8.40 -26.70 14.25
N GLU A 288 8.03 -27.68 13.44
CA GLU A 288 7.96 -29.06 13.87
C GLU A 288 9.38 -29.42 14.32
N ASP A 289 9.67 -29.18 15.60
CA ASP A 289 10.75 -29.86 16.29
C ASP A 289 10.36 -31.34 16.25
N SER A 290 10.93 -32.05 15.29
CA SER A 290 10.96 -33.51 15.31
C SER A 290 11.86 -33.90 16.48
N ASP A 291 11.23 -34.24 17.60
CA ASP A 291 11.81 -35.11 18.61
C ASP A 291 12.27 -36.39 17.91
N ASN A 292 13.57 -36.49 17.63
CA ASN A 292 14.21 -37.78 17.40
C ASN A 292 14.58 -38.31 18.77
N ASP A 293 13.68 -39.15 19.29
CA ASP A 293 13.95 -40.03 20.41
C ASP A 293 15.18 -40.90 20.12
N ASP A 294 16.05 -40.95 21.12
CA ASP A 294 17.13 -41.91 21.28
C ASP A 294 16.59 -43.35 21.13
N GLU A 295 17.15 -44.10 20.18
CA GLU A 295 17.12 -45.57 20.24
C GLU A 295 18.54 -46.10 20.49
N ASP A 296 18.69 -46.66 21.68
CA ASP A 296 19.74 -47.56 22.13
C ASP A 296 20.05 -48.68 21.09
N GLN A 297 21.32 -48.77 20.68
CA GLN A 297 22.12 -50.00 20.62
C GLN A 297 23.58 -49.79 20.18
#